data_AF-A0A2M9IK03-F1
#
_entry.id   AF-A0A2M9IK03-F1
#
_cell.length_a   1.000
_cell.length_b   1.000
_cell.length_c   1.000
_cell.angle_alpha   90.00
_cell.angle_beta   90.00
_cell.angle_gamma   90.00
#
_symmetry.space_group_name_H-M   'P 1'
#
loop_
_entity.id
_entity.type
_entity.pdbx_description
1 polymer ?
#
loop_
_entity_poly.entity_id
_entity_poly.type
_entity_poly.pdbx_seq_one_letter_code
_entity_poly.pdbx_strand_id
1 'polypeptide(L)'
;MGLFQLLLLFVVLVGLGLWLWGRLLVGGRWRRSAGWFAGTAVLLLLGTVASWLVGAMAGTSLDPAEACHSAGQTYDEAYRSAHLNETQFFPLHDKCNAGYDMVPGWVNPAVVVLPVLAVACLAYSVRLAVIHRRTKKLPQ
;
A
#
# COMPACT_ATOMS: atom_id res chain seq x y z
N MET A 1 -13.19 -11.37 -24.63
CA MET A 1 -14.38 -11.52 -23.75
C MET A 1 -14.03 -12.06 -22.36
N GLY A 2 -13.14 -13.05 -22.21
CA GLY A 2 -12.79 -13.62 -20.90
C GLY A 2 -12.13 -12.66 -19.89
N LEU A 3 -11.21 -11.80 -20.33
CA LEU A 3 -10.51 -10.87 -19.43
C LEU A 3 -11.46 -9.87 -18.75
N PHE A 4 -12.41 -9.33 -19.52
CA PHE A 4 -13.40 -8.38 -19.00
C PHE A 4 -14.33 -9.03 -17.98
N GLN A 5 -14.77 -10.27 -18.22
CA GLN A 5 -15.59 -11.02 -17.27
C GLN A 5 -14.83 -11.36 -15.98
N LEU A 6 -13.56 -11.75 -16.09
CA LEU A 6 -12.70 -12.00 -14.93
C LEU A 6 -12.48 -10.73 -14.10
N LEU A 7 -12.22 -9.60 -14.76
CA LEU A 7 -12.08 -8.30 -14.10
C LEU A 7 -13.38 -7.91 -13.38
N LEU A 8 -14.52 -8.08 -14.03
CA LEU A 8 -15.82 -7.72 -13.48
C LEU A 8 -16.18 -8.59 -12.27
N LEU A 9 -15.91 -9.90 -12.34
CA LEU A 9 -16.05 -10.82 -11.22
C LEU A 9 -15.14 -10.41 -10.04
N PHE A 10 -13.88 -10.08 -10.33
CA PHE A 10 -12.93 -9.63 -9.32
C PHE A 10 -13.40 -8.36 -8.60
N VAL A 11 -13.83 -7.35 -9.35
CA VAL A 11 -14.36 -6.08 -8.80
C VAL A 11 -15.59 -6.35 -7.92
N VAL A 12 -16.52 -7.20 -8.36
CA VAL A 12 -17.71 -7.55 -7.58
C VAL A 12 -17.33 -8.28 -6.28
N LEU A 13 -16.42 -9.25 -6.33
CA LEU A 13 -15.98 -10.01 -5.15
C LEU A 13 -15.23 -9.13 -4.14
N VAL A 14 -14.31 -8.29 -4.63
CA VAL A 14 -13.56 -7.34 -3.78
C VAL A 14 -14.49 -6.29 -3.20
N GLY A 15 -15.39 -5.71 -4.01
CA GLY A 15 -16.38 -4.73 -3.57
C GLY A 15 -17.33 -5.30 -2.52
N LEU A 16 -17.83 -6.52 -2.72
CA LEU A 16 -18.66 -7.23 -1.75
C LEU A 16 -17.89 -7.50 -0.45
N GLY A 17 -16.64 -7.95 -0.55
CA GLY A 17 -15.75 -8.16 0.59
C GLY A 17 -15.54 -6.88 1.40
N LEU A 18 -15.18 -5.79 0.74
CA LEU A 18 -14.98 -4.47 1.35
C LEU A 18 -16.29 -3.92 1.96
N TRP A 19 -17.43 -4.14 1.31
CA TRP A 19 -18.73 -3.70 1.84
C TRP A 19 -19.12 -4.45 3.10
N LEU A 20 -18.95 -5.78 3.14
CA LEU A 20 -19.18 -6.59 4.33
C LEU A 20 -18.21 -6.21 5.47
N TRP A 21 -16.95 -5.96 5.12
CA TRP A 21 -15.93 -5.43 6.02
C TRP A 21 -16.30 -4.06 6.61
N GLY A 22 -16.80 -3.15 5.78
CA GLY A 22 -17.27 -1.82 6.19
C GLY A 22 -18.54 -1.87 7.03
N ARG A 23 -19.48 -2.78 6.71
CA ARG A 23 -20.67 -3.02 7.53
C ARG A 23 -20.31 -3.46 8.95
N LEU A 24 -19.25 -4.26 9.12
CA LEU A 24 -18.75 -4.66 10.45
C LEU A 24 -18.15 -3.48 11.24
N LEU A 25 -17.57 -2.49 10.53
CA LEU A 25 -17.10 -1.24 11.13
C LEU A 25 -18.29 -0.38 11.61
N VAL A 26 -19.28 -0.15 10.74
CA VAL A 26 -20.47 0.66 11.04
C VAL A 26 -21.30 0.05 12.17
N GLY A 27 -21.43 -1.28 12.20
CA GLY A 27 -22.17 -1.99 13.25
C GLY A 27 -21.43 -2.11 14.60
N GLY A 28 -20.24 -1.52 14.76
CA GLY A 28 -19.48 -1.52 16.02
C GLY A 28 -18.93 -2.89 16.48
N ARG A 29 -19.27 -3.97 15.79
CA ARG A 29 -18.84 -5.35 16.10
C ARG A 29 -17.34 -5.58 15.88
N TRP A 30 -16.69 -4.71 15.12
CA TRP A 30 -15.24 -4.76 14.88
C TRP A 30 -14.40 -4.68 16.16
N ARG A 31 -14.85 -3.92 17.19
CA ARG A 31 -14.07 -3.68 18.42
C ARG A 31 -13.69 -4.94 19.21
N ARG A 32 -14.47 -6.02 19.07
CA ARG A 32 -14.23 -7.31 19.74
C ARG A 32 -13.65 -8.40 18.82
N SER A 33 -13.48 -8.10 17.53
CA SER A 33 -13.10 -9.11 16.54
C SER A 33 -11.61 -9.05 16.24
N ALA A 34 -10.84 -10.02 16.76
CA ALA A 34 -9.43 -10.18 16.41
C ALA A 34 -9.24 -10.38 14.88
N GLY A 35 -10.15 -11.10 14.23
CA GLY A 35 -10.12 -11.32 12.78
C GLY A 35 -10.30 -10.04 11.96
N TRP A 36 -11.08 -9.07 12.46
CA TRP A 36 -11.24 -7.77 11.80
C TRP A 36 -9.95 -6.94 11.87
N PHE A 37 -9.22 -6.95 12.98
CA PHE A 37 -7.92 -6.26 13.00
C PHE A 37 -6.85 -6.98 12.15
N ALA A 38 -6.86 -8.31 12.12
CA ALA A 38 -5.93 -9.10 11.31
C ALA A 38 -6.14 -8.83 9.80
N GLY A 39 -7.39 -8.83 9.33
CA GLY A 39 -7.65 -8.55 7.92
C GLY A 39 -7.42 -7.08 7.54
N THR A 40 -7.65 -6.11 8.43
CA THR A 40 -7.24 -4.71 8.18
C THR A 40 -5.74 -4.62 7.99
N ALA A 41 -4.96 -5.32 8.83
CA ALA A 41 -3.51 -5.35 8.66
C ALA A 41 -3.08 -5.92 7.31
N VAL A 42 -3.71 -7.01 6.85
CA VAL A 42 -3.46 -7.57 5.52
C VAL A 42 -3.78 -6.55 4.42
N LEU A 43 -4.93 -5.88 4.50
CA LEU A 43 -5.31 -4.84 3.53
C LEU A 43 -4.31 -3.67 3.50
N LEU A 44 -3.83 -3.23 4.68
CA LEU A 44 -2.82 -2.18 4.79
C LEU A 44 -1.47 -2.61 4.20
N LEU A 45 -1.05 -3.86 4.40
CA LEU A 45 0.16 -4.41 3.79
C LEU A 45 0.04 -4.51 2.26
N LEU A 46 -1.11 -4.95 1.75
CA LEU A 46 -1.38 -4.96 0.31
C LEU A 46 -1.35 -3.53 -0.27
N GLY A 47 -1.91 -2.55 0.45
CA GLY A 47 -1.82 -1.14 0.08
C GLY A 47 -0.39 -0.61 0.10
N THR A 48 0.45 -1.07 1.03
CA THR A 48 1.88 -0.75 1.07
C THR A 48 2.58 -1.27 -0.17
N VAL A 49 2.37 -2.55 -0.52
CA VAL A 49 2.96 -3.17 -1.71
C VAL A 49 2.51 -2.43 -2.97
N ALA A 50 1.22 -2.10 -3.09
CA ALA A 50 0.71 -1.32 -4.21
C ALA A 50 1.35 0.08 -4.28
N SER A 51 1.47 0.79 -3.15
CA SER A 51 2.11 2.12 -3.10
C SER A 51 3.58 2.05 -3.49
N TRP A 52 4.30 1.04 -3.01
CA TRP A 52 5.70 0.80 -3.36
C TRP A 52 5.87 0.50 -4.84
N LEU A 53 5.00 -0.34 -5.42
CA LEU A 53 5.00 -0.62 -6.86
C LEU A 53 4.73 0.65 -7.68
N VAL A 54 3.79 1.49 -7.26
CA VAL A 54 3.54 2.78 -7.94
C VAL A 54 4.80 3.64 -7.96
N GLY A 55 5.52 3.76 -6.85
CA GLY A 55 6.78 4.50 -6.82
C GLY A 55 7.88 3.84 -7.67
N ALA A 56 8.00 2.51 -7.60
CA ALA A 56 9.02 1.77 -8.35
C ALA A 56 8.77 1.80 -9.86
N MET A 57 7.51 1.91 -10.28
CA MET A 57 7.10 1.98 -11.68
C MET A 57 7.05 3.40 -12.24
N ALA A 58 7.15 4.45 -11.41
CA ALA A 58 7.10 5.85 -11.84
C ALA A 58 8.13 6.16 -12.95
N GLY A 59 9.23 5.40 -12.98
CA GLY A 59 10.33 5.50 -13.93
C GLY A 59 10.47 4.42 -14.99
N THR A 60 9.56 3.46 -15.05
CA THR A 60 9.76 2.22 -15.85
C THR A 60 9.55 2.39 -17.36
N SER A 61 9.65 3.61 -17.88
CA SER A 61 9.74 3.77 -19.33
C SER A 61 11.05 3.18 -19.83
N LEU A 62 10.97 2.51 -20.99
CA LEU A 62 12.15 2.02 -21.70
C LEU A 62 13.13 3.17 -22.03
N ASP A 63 12.58 4.39 -22.14
CA ASP A 63 13.34 5.62 -22.25
C ASP A 63 12.91 6.63 -21.14
N PRO A 64 13.72 6.83 -20.10
CA PRO A 64 13.43 7.77 -19.01
C PRO A 64 13.39 9.23 -19.48
N ALA A 65 14.06 9.58 -20.59
CA ALA A 65 13.92 10.91 -21.18
C ALA A 65 12.48 11.13 -21.68
N GLU A 66 11.92 10.14 -22.36
CA GLU A 66 10.53 10.15 -22.86
C GLU A 66 9.52 10.31 -21.71
N ALA A 67 9.71 9.61 -20.58
CA ALA A 67 8.83 9.75 -19.41
C ALA A 67 8.86 11.16 -18.83
N CYS A 68 10.04 11.74 -18.66
CA CYS A 68 10.20 13.12 -18.21
C CYS A 68 9.53 14.12 -19.15
N HIS A 69 9.73 13.95 -20.46
CA HIS A 69 9.08 14.79 -21.47
C HIS A 69 7.55 14.64 -21.45
N SER A 70 7.03 13.43 -21.24
CA SER A 70 5.59 13.18 -21.11
C SER A 70 4.97 13.88 -19.87
N ALA A 71 5.77 14.05 -18.81
CA ALA A 71 5.42 14.81 -17.62
C ALA A 71 5.62 16.34 -17.78
N GLY A 72 6.03 16.81 -18.97
CA GLY A 72 6.29 18.21 -19.25
C GLY A 72 7.58 18.74 -18.64
N GLN A 73 8.51 17.86 -18.27
CA GLN A 73 9.78 18.20 -17.64
C GLN A 73 10.95 17.96 -18.60
N THR A 74 12.02 18.73 -18.44
CA THR A 74 13.28 18.49 -19.16
C THR A 74 14.08 17.41 -18.43
N TYR A 75 14.51 16.40 -19.19
CA TYR A 75 15.41 15.38 -18.72
C TYR A 75 16.85 15.91 -18.67
N ASP A 76 17.48 15.86 -17.50
CA ASP A 76 18.85 16.30 -17.28
C ASP A 76 19.80 15.10 -17.18
N GLU A 77 20.44 14.78 -18.31
CA GLU A 77 21.42 13.70 -18.41
C GLU A 77 22.65 13.91 -17.54
N ALA A 78 23.11 15.16 -17.39
CA ALA A 78 24.27 15.48 -16.57
C ALA A 78 23.95 15.27 -15.08
N TYR A 79 22.75 15.69 -14.64
CA TYR A 79 22.28 15.42 -13.29
C TYR A 79 22.15 13.93 -13.03
N ARG A 80 21.54 13.17 -13.95
CA ARG A 80 21.32 11.73 -13.73
C ARG A 80 22.61 10.94 -13.78
N SER A 81 23.55 11.27 -14.67
CA SER A 81 24.88 10.64 -14.72
C SER A 81 25.70 10.88 -13.44
N ALA A 82 25.57 12.06 -12.84
CA ALA A 82 26.18 12.36 -11.55
C ALA A 82 25.52 11.63 -10.36
N HIS A 83 24.27 11.19 -10.50
CA HIS A 83 23.47 10.56 -9.44
C HIS A 83 23.00 9.13 -9.79
N LEU A 84 23.71 8.42 -10.68
CA LEU A 84 23.34 7.06 -11.14
C LEU A 84 23.20 6.04 -10.00
N ASN A 85 23.87 6.28 -8.88
CA ASN A 85 23.88 5.40 -7.71
C ASN A 85 22.91 5.84 -6.60
N GLU A 86 22.03 6.82 -6.83
CA GLU A 86 20.94 7.15 -5.89
C GLU A 86 19.76 6.16 -5.96
N THR A 87 20.01 4.89 -6.33
CA THR A 87 18.99 3.83 -6.28
C THR A 87 18.78 3.38 -4.82
N GLN A 88 18.18 4.26 -4.03
CA GLN A 88 17.83 3.97 -2.65
C GLN A 88 16.49 3.24 -2.58
N PHE A 89 16.41 2.16 -1.79
CA PHE A 89 15.15 1.41 -1.60
C PHE A 89 14.04 2.24 -0.92
N PHE A 90 14.43 3.31 -0.21
CA PHE A 90 13.54 4.30 0.39
C PHE A 90 14.35 5.52 0.85
N PRO A 91 13.94 6.77 0.60
CA PRO A 91 12.73 7.16 -0.11
C PRO A 91 12.81 6.79 -1.60
N LEU A 92 11.68 6.39 -2.17
CA LEU A 92 11.57 6.13 -3.60
C LEU A 92 11.62 7.48 -4.31
N HIS A 93 12.58 7.62 -5.21
CA HIS A 93 12.77 8.79 -6.06
C HIS A 93 13.09 8.32 -7.47
N ASP A 94 12.56 9.04 -8.45
CA ASP A 94 13.01 8.97 -9.84
C ASP A 94 12.98 10.37 -10.45
N LYS A 95 14.14 11.02 -10.40
CA LYS A 95 14.29 12.44 -10.72
C LYS A 95 14.55 12.66 -12.19
N CYS A 96 13.80 13.58 -12.79
CA CYS A 96 14.09 14.10 -14.13
C CYS A 96 15.21 15.15 -14.11
N ASN A 97 15.26 15.94 -13.04
CA ASN A 97 16.24 16.98 -12.76
C ASN A 97 16.26 17.25 -11.25
N ALA A 98 17.11 18.18 -10.79
CA ALA A 98 17.25 18.49 -9.36
C ALA A 98 15.94 18.93 -8.67
N GLY A 99 14.97 19.47 -9.43
CA GLY A 99 13.73 20.04 -8.89
C GLY A 99 12.47 19.19 -9.10
N TYR A 100 12.54 18.11 -9.87
CA TYR A 100 11.36 17.31 -10.21
C TYR A 100 11.60 15.81 -10.02
N ASP A 101 10.78 15.23 -9.17
CA ASP A 101 10.68 13.79 -8.92
C ASP A 101 9.37 13.27 -9.52
N MET A 102 9.47 12.23 -10.36
CA MET A 102 8.31 11.56 -10.93
C MET A 102 7.54 10.73 -9.91
N VAL A 103 8.18 10.37 -8.78
CA VAL A 103 7.49 9.67 -7.70
C VAL A 103 6.50 10.63 -7.02
N PRO A 104 5.20 10.30 -7.00
CA PRO A 104 4.22 11.17 -6.36
C PRO A 104 4.53 11.38 -4.88
N GLY A 105 4.42 12.63 -4.40
CA GLY A 105 4.79 12.99 -3.03
C GLY A 105 4.04 12.23 -1.92
N TRP A 106 2.93 11.57 -2.22
CA TRP A 106 2.19 10.72 -1.26
C TRP A 106 2.76 9.31 -1.09
N VAL A 107 3.57 8.82 -2.05
CA VAL A 107 4.07 7.43 -2.05
C VAL A 107 4.96 7.17 -0.85
N ASN A 108 5.97 8.01 -0.63
CA ASN A 108 6.91 7.83 0.48
C ASN A 108 6.22 7.87 1.86
N PRO A 109 5.36 8.87 2.17
CA PRO A 109 4.53 8.82 3.37
C PRO A 109 3.65 7.57 3.47
N ALA A 110 3.01 7.14 2.39
CA ALA A 110 2.15 5.95 2.40
C ALA A 110 2.92 4.66 2.71
N VAL A 111 4.09 4.48 2.10
CA VAL A 111 4.97 3.32 2.34
C VAL A 111 5.44 3.24 3.80
N VAL A 112 5.50 4.36 4.53
CA VAL A 112 5.83 4.39 5.97
C VAL A 112 4.60 4.20 6.85
N VAL A 113 3.53 4.95 6.58
CA VAL A 113 2.34 5.00 7.45
C VAL A 113 1.55 3.70 7.40
N LEU A 114 1.39 3.09 6.22
CA LEU A 114 0.57 1.88 6.07
C LEU A 114 1.14 0.67 6.86
N PRO A 115 2.44 0.35 6.83
CA PRO A 115 3.01 -0.70 7.67
C PRO A 115 2.91 -0.41 9.16
N VAL A 116 3.11 0.84 9.58
CA VAL A 116 2.98 1.22 11.00
C VAL A 116 1.56 0.94 11.49
N LEU A 117 0.54 1.33 10.71
CA LEU A 117 -0.85 1.03 11.01
C LEU A 117 -1.14 -0.48 10.97
N ALA A 118 -0.52 -1.23 10.04
CA ALA A 118 -0.68 -2.68 9.97
C ALA A 118 -0.14 -3.36 11.23
N VAL A 119 1.05 -2.96 11.71
CA VAL A 119 1.64 -3.46 12.96
C VAL A 119 0.75 -3.14 14.15
N ALA A 120 0.20 -1.93 14.24
CA ALA A 120 -0.73 -1.57 15.30
C ALA A 120 -2.01 -2.43 15.28
N CYS A 121 -2.56 -2.71 14.09
CA CYS A 121 -3.70 -3.61 13.93
C CYS A 121 -3.35 -5.04 14.35
N LEU A 122 -2.20 -5.57 13.95
CA LEU A 122 -1.76 -6.91 14.34
C LEU A 122 -1.56 -7.02 15.86
N ALA A 123 -0.90 -6.03 16.48
CA ALA A 123 -0.70 -6.00 17.93
C ALA A 123 -2.05 -6.03 18.67
N TYR A 124 -3.03 -5.27 18.21
CA TYR A 124 -4.37 -5.26 18.78
C TYR A 124 -5.12 -6.58 18.54
N SER A 125 -4.99 -7.16 17.35
CA SER A 125 -5.55 -8.49 17.02
C SER A 125 -5.02 -9.57 17.96
N VAL A 126 -3.70 -9.62 18.16
CA VAL A 126 -3.03 -10.56 19.07
C VAL A 126 -3.53 -10.34 20.50
N ARG A 127 -3.61 -9.09 20.96
CA ARG A 127 -4.13 -8.77 22.30
C ARG A 127 -5.55 -9.30 22.50
N LEU A 128 -6.46 -9.07 21.54
CA LEU A 128 -7.82 -9.58 21.61
C LEU A 128 -7.87 -11.11 21.60
N ALA A 129 -7.06 -11.75 20.74
CA ALA A 129 -6.99 -13.21 20.67
C ALA A 129 -6.47 -13.82 21.98
N VAL A 130 -5.48 -13.21 22.62
CA VAL A 130 -4.94 -13.64 23.93
C VAL A 130 -6.00 -13.49 25.02
N ILE A 131 -6.69 -12.35 25.08
CA ILE A 131 -7.77 -12.13 26.07
C ILE A 131 -8.86 -13.18 25.90
N HIS A 132 -9.32 -13.43 24.67
CA HIS A 132 -10.34 -14.44 24.37
C HIS A 132 -9.91 -15.87 24.72
N ARG A 133 -8.63 -16.19 24.54
CA ARG A 133 -8.08 -17.49 24.96
C ARG A 133 -8.01 -17.62 26.48
N ARG A 134 -7.67 -16.55 27.21
CA ARG A 134 -7.61 -16.56 28.67
C ARG A 134 -9.00 -16.72 29.28
N THR A 135 -10.01 -16.01 28.78
CA THR A 135 -11.39 -16.13 29.28
C THR A 135 -11.99 -17.51 29.02
N LYS A 136 -11.62 -18.19 27.92
CA LYS A 136 -12.03 -19.58 27.66
C LYS A 136 -11.33 -20.63 28.53
N LYS A 137 -10.15 -20.32 29.09
CA LYS A 137 -9.34 -21.24 29.89
C LYS A 137 -9.61 -21.17 31.39
N LEU A 138 -10.39 -20.21 31.89
CA LEU A 138 -10.96 -20.29 33.22
C LEU A 138 -12.29 -21.06 33.13
N PRO A 139 -12.33 -22.38 33.42
CA PRO A 139 -13.59 -23.01 33.79
C PRO A 139 -14.09 -22.34 35.07
N GLN A 140 -15.37 -21.96 35.08
CA GLN A 140 -16.11 -21.77 36.33
C GLN A 140 -16.26 -23.12 37.03
#